data_AF-A0A437AKC1-F1
#
_entry.id   AF-A0A437AKC1-F1
#
_cell.length_a   1.000
_cell.length_b   1.000
_cell.length_c   1.000
_cell.angle_alpha   90.00
_cell.angle_beta   90.00
_cell.angle_gamma   90.00
#
_symmetry.space_group_name_H-M   'P 1'
#
loop_
_entity.id
_entity.type
_entity.pdbx_description
1 polymer ?
#
loop_
_entity_poly.entity_id
_entity_poly.type
_entity_poly.pdbx_seq_one_letter_code
_entity_poly.pdbx_strand_id
1 'polypeptide(L)'
;MEKDFILRLPPELQEKIDKEIEEKGFPQAEIISELDGKYFFKHDKKYPITVVKLPTFVESYKSYDGKQFCKISDISTLLVVNGTASEKDGLTLPMKHVKMRRFRKRKVLENLEDSVEAKVRTLLEKEATATETKIIWFNKEESDETEVKNVVEEIEKDLFEKKELPKEIKIDEPFKEVKVEEKVKFELKKEPIESEIDRKIREVEESIEKASFNPILKKRYEQTLKALKEEKEKLNK
;
A
#
# COMPACT_ATOMS: atom_id res chain seq x y z
N MET A 1 -1.91 -31.89 21.51
CA MET A 1 -3.02 -31.09 20.96
C MET A 1 -3.38 -31.67 19.62
N GLU A 2 -4.66 -31.99 19.42
CA GLU A 2 -5.18 -32.43 18.12
C GLU A 2 -5.10 -31.29 17.10
N LYS A 3 -4.92 -31.63 15.82
CA LYS A 3 -4.78 -30.67 14.73
C LYS A 3 -5.94 -30.86 13.78
N ASP A 4 -6.91 -29.98 13.90
CA ASP A 4 -8.13 -30.05 13.13
C ASP A 4 -8.17 -28.96 12.06
N PHE A 5 -8.83 -29.26 10.96
CA PHE A 5 -9.05 -28.35 9.84
C PHE A 5 -10.44 -28.59 9.26
N ILE A 6 -10.99 -27.59 8.56
CA ILE A 6 -12.25 -27.76 7.84
C ILE A 6 -11.93 -28.21 6.41
N LEU A 7 -12.60 -29.26 5.94
CA LEU A 7 -12.54 -29.71 4.56
C LEU A 7 -13.80 -29.26 3.81
N ARG A 8 -13.63 -28.56 2.69
CA ARG A 8 -14.72 -28.16 1.79
C ARG A 8 -14.60 -28.95 0.50
N LEU A 9 -15.64 -29.72 0.21
CA LEU A 9 -15.77 -30.54 -0.98
C LEU A 9 -16.67 -29.85 -2.02
N PRO A 10 -16.50 -30.14 -3.32
CA PRO A 10 -17.50 -29.80 -4.32
C PRO A 10 -18.78 -30.64 -4.09
N PRO A 11 -19.96 -30.13 -4.47
CA PRO A 11 -21.24 -30.76 -4.14
C PRO A 11 -21.35 -32.21 -4.66
N GLU A 12 -20.80 -32.48 -5.85
CA GLU A 12 -20.78 -33.82 -6.45
C GLU A 12 -20.02 -34.87 -5.60
N LEU A 13 -18.90 -34.47 -4.99
CA LEU A 13 -18.12 -35.36 -4.12
C LEU A 13 -18.69 -35.42 -2.71
N GLN A 14 -19.27 -34.32 -2.25
CA GLN A 14 -19.88 -34.23 -0.93
C GLN A 14 -21.00 -35.27 -0.78
N GLU A 15 -21.93 -35.36 -1.73
CA GLU A 15 -23.04 -36.32 -1.66
C GLU A 15 -22.57 -37.78 -1.63
N LYS A 16 -21.48 -38.12 -2.32
CA LYS A 16 -20.90 -39.46 -2.30
C LYS A 16 -20.28 -39.77 -0.94
N ILE A 17 -19.48 -38.85 -0.43
CA ILE A 17 -18.77 -39.00 0.85
C ILE A 17 -19.76 -39.05 2.02
N ASP A 18 -20.80 -38.22 2.00
CA ASP A 18 -21.83 -38.23 3.03
C ASP A 18 -22.55 -39.60 3.11
N LYS A 19 -22.86 -40.21 1.95
CA LYS A 19 -23.40 -41.58 1.89
C LYS A 19 -22.43 -42.63 2.44
N GLU A 20 -21.15 -42.55 2.09
CA GLU A 20 -20.15 -43.49 2.64
C GLU A 20 -19.99 -43.37 4.15
N ILE A 21 -20.03 -42.13 4.68
CA ILE A 21 -19.96 -41.87 6.12
C ILE A 21 -21.19 -42.44 6.83
N GLU A 22 -22.38 -42.31 6.24
CA GLU A 22 -23.61 -42.85 6.82
C GLU A 22 -23.63 -44.39 6.81
N GLU A 23 -23.16 -45.03 5.73
CA GLU A 23 -23.16 -46.49 5.59
C GLU A 23 -22.03 -47.19 6.35
N LYS A 24 -20.80 -46.65 6.27
CA LYS A 24 -19.57 -47.30 6.78
C LYS A 24 -19.00 -46.63 8.02
N GLY A 25 -19.46 -45.42 8.35
CA GLY A 25 -18.91 -44.61 9.45
C GLY A 25 -17.63 -43.84 9.10
N PHE A 26 -17.00 -44.14 7.95
CA PHE A 26 -15.78 -43.47 7.51
C PHE A 26 -15.73 -43.37 5.97
N PRO A 27 -15.19 -42.27 5.42
CA PRO A 27 -15.02 -42.14 3.98
C PRO A 27 -13.77 -42.87 3.51
N GLN A 28 -13.82 -43.48 2.32
CA GLN A 28 -12.63 -44.06 1.68
C GLN A 28 -11.84 -42.97 0.93
N ALA A 29 -11.24 -42.05 1.68
CA ALA A 29 -10.50 -40.92 1.13
C ALA A 29 -9.18 -40.65 1.87
N GLU A 30 -8.20 -40.14 1.12
CA GLU A 30 -6.86 -39.82 1.62
C GLU A 30 -6.45 -38.40 1.21
N ILE A 31 -5.71 -37.71 2.07
CA ILE A 31 -5.04 -36.44 1.74
C ILE A 31 -3.56 -36.73 1.51
N ILE A 32 -3.09 -36.44 0.29
CA ILE A 32 -1.71 -36.67 -0.13
C ILE A 32 -0.98 -35.32 -0.17
N SER A 33 0.17 -35.25 0.48
CA SER A 33 1.11 -34.13 0.34
C SER A 33 2.22 -34.50 -0.65
N GLU A 34 2.40 -33.69 -1.69
CA GLU A 34 3.54 -33.80 -2.61
C GLU A 34 4.69 -32.86 -2.17
N LEU A 35 5.91 -33.15 -2.62
CA LEU A 35 7.15 -32.43 -2.26
C LEU A 35 7.10 -30.92 -2.55
N ASP A 36 6.28 -30.51 -3.51
CA ASP A 36 6.07 -29.09 -3.89
C ASP A 36 5.23 -28.29 -2.89
N GLY A 37 4.82 -28.88 -1.76
CA GLY A 37 3.86 -28.25 -0.84
C GLY A 37 2.43 -28.20 -1.41
N LYS A 38 2.17 -28.97 -2.46
CA LYS A 38 0.83 -29.14 -3.04
C LYS A 38 0.13 -30.29 -2.33
N TYR A 39 -1.14 -30.07 -2.01
CA TYR A 39 -1.99 -31.06 -1.36
C TYR A 39 -3.05 -31.56 -2.35
N PHE A 40 -3.33 -32.86 -2.30
CA PHE A 40 -4.34 -33.49 -3.13
C PHE A 40 -5.29 -34.32 -2.29
N PHE A 41 -6.58 -34.24 -2.62
CA PHE A 41 -7.63 -35.08 -2.07
C PHE A 41 -7.82 -36.27 -3.02
N LYS A 42 -7.58 -37.49 -2.54
CA LYS A 42 -7.73 -38.72 -3.30
C LYS A 42 -8.95 -39.47 -2.79
N HIS A 43 -9.91 -39.64 -3.67
CA HIS A 43 -11.04 -40.56 -3.51
C HIS A 43 -11.06 -41.43 -4.78
N ASP A 44 -12.08 -41.31 -5.65
CA ASP A 44 -12.08 -41.91 -7.00
C ASP A 44 -10.93 -41.39 -7.90
N LYS A 45 -10.66 -40.09 -7.79
CA LYS A 45 -9.65 -39.35 -8.56
C LYS A 45 -8.85 -38.47 -7.62
N LYS A 46 -7.70 -37.97 -8.10
CA LYS A 46 -6.92 -36.95 -7.40
C LYS A 46 -7.49 -35.56 -7.73
N TYR A 47 -7.83 -34.81 -6.69
CA TYR A 47 -8.31 -33.44 -6.79
C TYR A 47 -7.32 -32.49 -6.11
N PRO A 48 -6.95 -31.36 -6.74
CA PRO A 48 -6.07 -30.39 -6.09
C PRO A 48 -6.77 -29.74 -4.90
N ILE A 49 -6.02 -29.47 -3.84
CA ILE A 49 -6.48 -28.77 -2.63
C ILE A 49 -5.83 -27.39 -2.57
N THR A 50 -6.67 -26.36 -2.37
CA THR A 50 -6.22 -25.02 -1.99
C THR A 50 -6.27 -24.90 -0.48
N VAL A 51 -5.13 -24.63 0.16
CA VAL A 51 -5.04 -24.36 1.61
C VAL A 51 -5.33 -22.89 1.86
N VAL A 52 -6.37 -22.59 2.63
CA VAL A 52 -6.84 -21.22 2.90
C VAL A 52 -6.82 -20.97 4.40
N LYS A 53 -6.20 -19.88 4.83
CA LYS A 53 -6.26 -19.43 6.24
C LYS A 53 -7.54 -18.65 6.48
N LEU A 54 -8.34 -19.11 7.44
CA LEU A 54 -9.59 -18.46 7.83
C LEU A 54 -9.31 -17.14 8.56
N PRO A 55 -10.16 -16.10 8.35
CA PRO A 55 -10.06 -14.85 9.10
C PRO A 55 -10.44 -15.00 10.57
N THR A 56 -11.27 -15.99 10.90
CA THR A 56 -11.82 -16.23 12.23
C THR A 56 -11.32 -17.57 12.75
N PHE A 57 -10.94 -17.63 14.03
CA PHE A 57 -10.74 -18.90 14.71
C PHE A 57 -12.10 -19.57 14.96
N VAL A 58 -12.15 -20.88 14.76
CA VAL A 58 -13.30 -21.73 15.04
C VAL A 58 -12.89 -22.69 16.12
N GLU A 59 -13.54 -22.64 17.27
CA GLU A 59 -13.26 -23.56 18.38
C GLU A 59 -14.16 -24.79 18.23
N SER A 60 -13.57 -25.98 18.31
CA SER A 60 -14.31 -27.24 18.34
C SER A 60 -14.59 -27.61 19.80
N TYR A 61 -15.81 -28.11 20.04
CA TYR A 61 -16.25 -28.54 21.36
C TYR A 61 -16.88 -29.92 21.28
N LYS A 62 -16.60 -30.76 22.28
CA LYS A 62 -17.30 -32.01 22.51
C LYS A 62 -18.24 -31.84 23.68
N SER A 63 -19.44 -32.40 23.55
CA SER A 63 -20.41 -32.50 24.64
C SER A 63 -20.98 -33.91 24.66
N TYR A 64 -21.24 -34.42 25.87
CA TYR A 64 -21.94 -35.70 26.08
C TYR A 64 -23.42 -35.50 26.41
N ASP A 65 -23.75 -34.39 27.09
CA ASP A 65 -25.09 -34.10 27.63
C ASP A 65 -25.78 -32.91 26.94
N GLY A 66 -25.11 -32.27 25.99
CA GLY A 66 -25.58 -31.05 25.30
C GLY A 66 -25.57 -29.79 26.17
N LYS A 67 -25.01 -29.85 27.40
CA LYS A 67 -24.96 -28.72 28.35
C LYS A 67 -23.53 -28.32 28.65
N GLN A 68 -22.68 -29.29 28.95
CA GLN A 68 -21.26 -29.06 29.20
C GLN A 68 -20.48 -29.27 27.91
N PHE A 69 -19.75 -28.23 27.49
CA PHE A 69 -18.93 -28.24 26.29
C PHE A 69 -17.46 -28.16 26.69
N CYS A 70 -16.70 -29.20 26.36
CA CYS A 70 -15.26 -29.22 26.55
C CYS A 70 -14.57 -28.86 25.23
N LYS A 71 -13.73 -27.83 25.26
CA LYS A 71 -12.93 -27.40 24.10
C LYS A 71 -11.95 -28.51 23.71
N ILE A 72 -11.86 -28.81 22.42
CA ILE A 72 -10.90 -29.80 21.89
C ILE A 72 -9.77 -29.10 21.14
N SER A 73 -10.11 -28.29 20.13
CA SER A 73 -9.14 -27.73 19.19
C SER A 73 -9.52 -26.35 18.69
N ASP A 74 -8.51 -25.60 18.26
CA ASP A 74 -8.63 -24.33 17.55
C ASP A 74 -8.40 -24.55 16.06
N ILE A 75 -9.41 -24.24 15.26
CA ILE A 75 -9.39 -24.43 13.81
C ILE A 75 -9.28 -23.08 13.12
N SER A 76 -8.24 -22.93 12.29
CA SER A 76 -7.98 -21.71 11.51
C SER A 76 -7.70 -21.98 10.03
N THR A 77 -7.70 -23.25 9.62
CA THR A 77 -7.35 -23.65 8.25
C THR A 77 -8.53 -24.33 7.56
N LEU A 78 -8.78 -23.93 6.32
CA LEU A 78 -9.78 -24.48 5.43
C LEU A 78 -9.08 -25.11 4.21
N LEU A 79 -9.32 -26.39 3.95
CA LEU A 79 -8.89 -27.09 2.76
C LEU A 79 -10.03 -27.11 1.75
N VAL A 80 -9.82 -26.52 0.57
CA VAL A 80 -10.84 -26.46 -0.48
C VAL A 80 -10.45 -27.39 -1.62
N VAL A 81 -11.26 -28.42 -1.86
CA VAL A 81 -11.04 -29.39 -2.93
C VAL A 81 -11.59 -28.85 -4.24
N ASN A 82 -10.76 -28.84 -5.28
CA ASN A 82 -11.13 -28.45 -6.65
C ASN A 82 -11.86 -27.09 -6.74
N GLY A 83 -11.38 -26.10 -5.99
CA GLY A 83 -11.99 -24.77 -5.95
C GLY A 83 -11.14 -23.74 -5.22
N THR A 84 -11.68 -22.53 -5.15
CA THR A 84 -11.04 -21.39 -4.48
C THR A 84 -11.97 -20.84 -3.40
N ALA A 85 -11.43 -20.51 -2.23
CA ALA A 85 -12.13 -19.74 -1.22
C ALA A 85 -11.40 -18.43 -0.93
N SER A 86 -12.18 -17.41 -0.61
CA SER A 86 -11.66 -16.10 -0.23
C SER A 86 -11.18 -16.13 1.23
N GLU A 87 -9.94 -15.76 1.47
CA GLU A 87 -9.39 -15.54 2.82
C GLU A 87 -10.05 -14.37 3.57
N LYS A 88 -10.93 -13.62 2.90
CA LYS A 88 -11.64 -12.47 3.47
C LYS A 88 -12.98 -12.87 4.11
N ASP A 89 -13.45 -14.08 3.84
CA ASP A 89 -14.75 -14.59 4.26
C ASP A 89 -14.61 -15.52 5.46
N GLY A 90 -15.50 -15.36 6.44
CA GLY A 90 -15.67 -16.34 7.51
C GLY A 90 -16.52 -17.52 7.06
N LEU A 91 -16.58 -18.56 7.89
CA LEU A 91 -17.30 -19.80 7.57
C LEU A 91 -18.83 -19.59 7.50
N THR A 92 -19.39 -18.76 8.38
CA THR A 92 -20.84 -18.56 8.51
C THR A 92 -21.33 -17.41 7.62
N LEU A 93 -22.59 -17.49 7.15
CA LEU A 93 -23.19 -16.48 6.28
C LEU A 93 -23.06 -15.04 6.80
N PRO A 94 -23.32 -14.74 8.10
CA PRO A 94 -23.16 -13.38 8.62
C PRO A 94 -21.72 -12.87 8.62
N MET A 95 -20.74 -13.77 8.48
CA MET A 95 -19.30 -13.50 8.45
C MET A 95 -18.73 -13.44 7.04
N LYS A 96 -19.58 -13.36 6.01
CA LYS A 96 -19.13 -13.02 4.65
C LYS A 96 -18.46 -11.63 4.63
N HIS A 97 -17.30 -11.56 3.99
CA HIS A 97 -16.42 -10.41 3.89
C HIS A 97 -16.01 -9.81 5.24
N VAL A 98 -15.80 -10.66 6.25
CA VAL A 98 -15.52 -10.23 7.63
C VAL A 98 -14.29 -9.32 7.74
N LYS A 99 -13.19 -9.62 7.02
CA LYS A 99 -11.96 -8.79 7.05
C LYS A 99 -12.20 -7.36 6.57
N MET A 100 -13.16 -7.17 5.65
CA MET A 100 -13.44 -5.86 5.05
C MET A 100 -14.49 -5.07 5.82
N ARG A 101 -15.49 -5.76 6.38
CA ARG A 101 -16.70 -5.14 6.92
C ARG A 101 -16.82 -5.16 8.44
N ARG A 102 -16.45 -6.26 9.09
CA ARG A 102 -16.71 -6.46 10.54
C ARG A 102 -15.47 -6.26 11.39
N PHE A 103 -14.32 -6.69 10.90
CA PHE A 103 -13.07 -6.51 11.64
C PHE A 103 -12.70 -5.03 11.67
N ARG A 104 -12.55 -4.50 12.88
CA ARG A 104 -11.97 -3.18 13.08
C ARG A 104 -10.57 -3.20 12.49
N LYS A 105 -10.35 -2.38 11.45
CA LYS A 105 -9.04 -2.22 10.83
C LYS A 105 -8.06 -1.72 11.90
N ARG A 106 -7.13 -2.58 12.27
CA ARG A 106 -5.97 -2.17 13.04
C ARG A 106 -4.89 -1.77 12.05
N LYS A 107 -4.06 -0.79 12.39
CA LYS A 107 -2.76 -0.59 11.72
C LYS A 107 -1.85 -1.73 12.19
N VAL A 108 -2.17 -2.97 11.80
CA VAL A 108 -1.37 -4.15 12.13
C VAL A 108 -0.36 -4.33 11.01
N LEU A 109 0.90 -4.32 11.43
CA LEU A 109 2.09 -4.42 10.61
C LEU A 109 2.53 -5.89 10.44
N GLU A 110 1.71 -6.91 10.71
CA GLU A 110 2.17 -8.32 10.78
C GLU A 110 2.99 -8.81 9.58
N ASN A 111 2.61 -8.43 8.34
CA ASN A 111 3.41 -8.79 7.16
C ASN A 111 4.50 -7.74 6.81
N LEU A 112 4.37 -6.53 7.36
CA LEU A 112 5.43 -5.54 7.25
C LEU A 112 6.57 -5.89 8.21
N GLU A 113 6.28 -6.38 9.41
CA GLU A 113 7.26 -6.73 10.45
C GLU A 113 8.19 -7.83 9.96
N ASP A 114 7.68 -8.98 9.53
CA ASP A 114 8.55 -10.07 9.03
C ASP A 114 9.38 -9.64 7.80
N SER A 115 8.77 -8.89 6.88
CA SER A 115 9.47 -8.40 5.68
C SER A 115 10.48 -7.30 6.00
N VAL A 116 10.15 -6.39 6.94
CA VAL A 116 11.02 -5.31 7.39
C VAL A 116 12.14 -5.88 8.22
N GLU A 117 11.88 -6.83 9.11
CA GLU A 117 12.88 -7.51 9.92
C GLU A 117 13.86 -8.26 9.03
N ALA A 118 13.37 -9.02 8.05
CA ALA A 118 14.24 -9.67 7.06
C ALA A 118 15.10 -8.64 6.31
N LYS A 119 14.51 -7.51 5.89
CA LYS A 119 15.23 -6.46 5.18
C LYS A 119 16.27 -5.76 6.05
N VAL A 120 15.90 -5.42 7.28
CA VAL A 120 16.78 -4.83 8.30
C VAL A 120 17.93 -5.79 8.57
N ARG A 121 17.67 -7.08 8.73
CA ARG A 121 18.71 -8.10 8.91
C ARG A 121 19.67 -8.14 7.74
N THR A 122 19.18 -8.14 6.50
CA THR A 122 20.04 -8.07 5.31
C THR A 122 20.88 -6.79 5.28
N LEU A 123 20.32 -5.65 5.70
CA LEU A 123 21.07 -4.39 5.78
C LEU A 123 22.18 -4.49 6.83
N LEU A 124 21.87 -4.99 8.03
CA LEU A 124 22.86 -5.19 9.10
C LEU A 124 23.97 -6.16 8.69
N GLU A 125 23.66 -7.24 7.97
CA GLU A 125 24.66 -8.17 7.43
C GLU A 125 25.60 -7.46 6.44
N LYS A 126 25.08 -6.58 5.59
CA LYS A 126 25.89 -5.76 4.67
C LYS A 126 26.73 -4.72 5.42
N GLU A 127 26.16 -4.06 6.42
CA GLU A 127 26.88 -3.11 7.26
C GLU A 127 28.05 -3.78 7.99
N ALA A 128 27.86 -5.01 8.48
CA ALA A 128 28.93 -5.78 9.13
C ALA A 128 30.10 -6.11 8.17
N THR A 129 29.83 -6.23 6.87
CA THR A 129 30.86 -6.46 5.85
C THR A 129 31.50 -5.17 5.31
N ALA A 130 30.87 -4.01 5.53
CA ALA A 130 31.35 -2.74 5.01
C ALA A 130 32.49 -2.17 5.86
N THR A 131 33.41 -1.45 5.22
CA THR A 131 34.53 -0.77 5.92
C THR A 131 34.08 0.53 6.59
N GLU A 132 33.09 1.21 6.02
CA GLU A 132 32.48 2.42 6.57
C GLU A 132 30.98 2.46 6.22
N THR A 133 30.16 2.89 7.16
CA THR A 133 28.70 2.96 7.01
C THR A 133 28.22 4.33 7.47
N LYS A 134 27.34 4.96 6.68
CA LYS A 134 26.72 6.26 7.02
C LYS A 134 25.23 6.23 6.73
N ILE A 135 24.43 6.61 7.73
CA ILE A 135 22.96 6.73 7.62
C ILE A 135 22.62 8.22 7.46
N ILE A 136 21.98 8.57 6.34
CA ILE A 136 21.52 9.94 6.07
C ILE A 136 20.02 9.89 5.83
N TRP A 137 19.28 10.81 6.44
CA TRP A 137 17.85 10.98 6.23
C TRP A 137 17.65 11.93 5.05
N PHE A 138 16.94 11.48 4.02
CA PHE A 138 16.54 12.32 2.90
C PHE A 138 15.02 12.51 2.92
N ASN A 139 14.58 13.76 2.79
CA ASN A 139 13.18 14.06 2.55
C ASN A 139 12.87 13.84 1.08
N LYS A 140 11.81 13.06 0.81
CA LYS A 140 11.45 12.66 -0.56
C LYS A 140 11.14 13.86 -1.48
N GLU A 141 10.74 14.99 -0.91
CA GLU A 141 10.49 16.23 -1.66
C GLU A 141 11.77 16.88 -2.21
N GLU A 142 12.93 16.62 -1.61
CA GLU A 142 14.23 17.09 -2.13
C GLU A 142 14.86 16.09 -3.12
N SER A 143 14.29 14.88 -3.27
CA SER A 143 14.82 13.82 -4.15
C SER A 143 14.72 14.22 -5.61
N ASP A 144 13.59 14.82 -6.01
CA ASP A 144 13.39 15.26 -7.39
C ASP A 144 14.35 16.41 -7.75
N GLU A 145 14.67 17.29 -6.79
CA GLU A 145 15.63 18.37 -7.01
C GLU A 145 17.09 17.87 -7.03
N THR A 146 17.43 16.87 -6.22
CA THR A 146 18.80 16.33 -6.14
C THR A 146 19.10 15.35 -7.28
N GLU A 147 18.13 14.55 -7.73
CA GLU A 147 18.26 13.77 -8.96
C GLU A 147 18.44 14.69 -10.17
N VAL A 148 17.67 15.79 -10.25
CA VAL A 148 17.86 16.80 -11.30
C VAL A 148 19.24 17.47 -11.19
N LYS A 149 19.71 17.83 -9.98
CA LYS A 149 21.06 18.40 -9.79
C LYS A 149 22.17 17.42 -10.21
N ASN A 150 22.08 16.15 -9.84
CA ASN A 150 23.08 15.14 -10.20
C ASN A 150 23.11 14.90 -11.72
N VAL A 151 21.95 14.87 -12.39
CA VAL A 151 21.87 14.75 -13.85
C VAL A 151 22.42 16.01 -14.53
N VAL A 152 22.16 17.21 -13.99
CA VAL A 152 22.75 18.46 -14.50
C VAL A 152 24.27 18.47 -14.33
N GLU A 153 24.80 18.02 -13.19
CA GLU A 153 26.24 17.90 -12.98
C GLU A 153 26.91 16.88 -13.91
N GLU A 154 26.24 15.76 -14.23
CA GLU A 154 26.72 14.80 -15.23
C GLU A 154 26.71 15.40 -16.65
N ILE A 155 25.64 16.09 -17.03
CA ILE A 155 25.55 16.77 -18.34
C ILE A 155 26.61 17.87 -18.47
N GLU A 156 26.86 18.63 -17.40
CA GLU A 156 27.89 19.67 -17.39
C GLU A 156 29.30 19.09 -17.54
N LYS A 157 29.59 17.94 -16.92
CA LYS A 157 30.87 17.23 -17.11
C LYS A 157 31.02 16.74 -18.55
N ASP A 158 29.98 16.15 -19.14
CA ASP A 158 29.98 15.70 -20.53
C ASP A 158 30.17 16.84 -21.55
N LEU A 159 29.69 18.04 -21.23
CA LEU A 159 29.87 19.25 -22.02
C LEU A 159 31.28 19.83 -21.89
N PHE A 160 31.89 19.74 -20.71
CA PHE A 160 33.27 20.18 -20.48
C PHE A 160 34.31 19.26 -21.14
N GLU A 161 34.08 17.94 -21.16
CA GLU A 161 34.98 16.99 -21.81
C GLU A 161 34.99 17.08 -23.34
N LYS A 162 33.91 17.59 -23.96
CA LYS A 162 33.84 17.77 -25.43
C LYS A 162 34.58 19.00 -25.96
N LYS A 163 35.23 19.80 -25.12
CA LYS A 163 35.84 21.09 -25.54
C LYS A 163 37.37 21.11 -25.65
N GLU A 164 38.03 19.97 -25.89
CA GLU A 164 39.45 19.96 -26.28
C GLU A 164 39.68 19.50 -27.75
N LEU A 165 39.77 20.54 -28.61
CA LEU A 165 40.50 20.76 -29.88
C LEU A 165 40.53 19.72 -31.02
N PRO A 166 40.41 20.23 -32.28
CA PRO A 166 41.61 20.23 -33.14
C PRO A 166 41.96 21.59 -33.76
N LYS A 167 43.24 21.70 -34.13
CA LYS A 167 43.99 22.86 -34.62
C LYS A 167 43.81 23.14 -36.14
N GLU A 168 43.85 24.44 -36.47
CA GLU A 168 44.37 25.13 -37.68
C GLU A 168 43.88 24.80 -39.10
N ILE A 169 43.12 25.73 -39.73
CA ILE A 169 43.27 26.19 -41.13
C ILE A 169 42.91 27.71 -41.22
N LYS A 170 43.67 28.48 -42.01
CA LYS A 170 43.61 29.96 -42.16
C LYS A 170 42.60 30.45 -43.24
N ILE A 171 41.83 31.48 -42.85
CA ILE A 171 41.40 32.77 -43.49
C ILE A 171 40.83 32.79 -44.93
N ASP A 172 39.62 33.37 -45.12
CA ASP A 172 39.32 34.51 -46.05
C ASP A 172 37.90 35.10 -45.87
N GLU A 173 37.88 36.37 -45.39
CA GLU A 173 36.95 37.51 -45.57
C GLU A 173 35.43 37.53 -45.19
N PRO A 174 34.88 38.73 -44.87
CA PRO A 174 33.92 38.91 -43.76
C PRO A 174 32.49 39.25 -44.21
N PHE A 175 31.47 38.82 -43.45
CA PHE A 175 30.12 39.37 -43.59
C PHE A 175 29.36 39.53 -42.26
N LYS A 176 29.09 40.81 -41.97
CA LYS A 176 27.98 41.44 -41.21
C LYS A 176 27.69 41.01 -39.77
N GLU A 177 28.11 41.88 -38.85
CA GLU A 177 27.46 42.09 -37.56
C GLU A 177 25.97 42.46 -37.74
N VAL A 178 25.09 41.65 -37.14
CA VAL A 178 23.76 42.12 -36.75
C VAL A 178 23.73 42.11 -35.22
N LYS A 179 23.81 43.32 -34.65
CA LYS A 179 23.47 43.57 -33.26
C LYS A 179 21.96 43.39 -33.10
N VAL A 180 21.56 42.49 -32.22
CA VAL A 180 20.31 42.66 -31.47
C VAL A 180 20.68 42.57 -30.00
N GLU A 181 20.84 43.75 -29.40
CA GLU A 181 20.74 43.93 -27.97
C GLU A 181 19.29 43.64 -27.58
N GLU A 182 19.03 42.57 -26.84
CA GLU A 182 17.89 42.55 -25.92
C GLU A 182 18.41 42.47 -24.50
N LYS A 183 18.54 43.67 -23.93
CA LYS A 183 18.51 43.88 -22.49
C LYS A 183 17.19 43.29 -21.99
N VAL A 184 17.23 42.13 -21.35
CA VAL A 184 16.10 41.67 -20.54
C VAL A 184 16.00 42.64 -19.36
N LYS A 185 15.10 43.62 -19.50
CA LYS A 185 14.63 44.45 -18.40
C LYS A 185 14.04 43.53 -17.35
N PHE A 186 14.65 43.52 -16.17
CA PHE A 186 14.02 42.98 -14.97
C PHE A 186 12.90 43.94 -14.58
N GLU A 187 11.74 43.82 -15.22
CA GLU A 187 10.52 44.49 -14.77
C GLU A 187 10.02 43.75 -13.53
N LEU A 188 10.46 44.23 -12.37
CA LEU A 188 9.72 44.07 -11.12
C LEU A 188 8.34 44.69 -11.33
N LYS A 189 7.39 43.91 -11.83
CA LYS A 189 5.97 44.20 -11.62
C LYS A 189 5.78 44.18 -10.11
N LYS A 190 5.75 45.38 -9.52
CA LYS A 190 5.21 45.59 -8.18
C LYS A 190 3.74 45.23 -8.27
N GLU A 191 3.43 43.96 -8.09
CA GLU A 191 2.10 43.56 -7.64
C GLU A 191 1.80 44.37 -6.37
N PRO A 192 0.57 44.89 -6.21
CA PRO A 192 0.24 45.55 -4.95
C PRO A 192 0.52 44.53 -3.84
N ILE A 193 1.16 44.97 -2.77
CA ILE A 193 1.32 44.16 -1.55
C ILE A 193 -0.10 43.93 -1.04
N GLU A 194 -0.78 42.92 -1.57
CA GLU A 194 -1.98 42.39 -0.98
C GLU A 194 -1.54 41.87 0.39
N SER A 195 -2.20 42.35 1.44
CA SER A 195 -1.89 41.86 2.77
C SER A 195 -2.02 40.34 2.74
N GLU A 196 -1.09 39.61 3.37
CA GLU A 196 -1.11 38.14 3.37
C GLU A 196 -2.48 37.58 3.86
N ILE A 197 -3.20 38.40 4.63
CA ILE A 197 -4.56 38.19 5.10
C ILE A 197 -5.59 38.22 3.95
N ASP A 198 -5.47 39.14 2.98
CA ASP A 198 -6.36 39.25 1.82
C ASP A 198 -6.24 38.08 0.84
N ARG A 199 -5.05 37.48 0.77
CA ARG A 199 -4.84 36.25 0.01
C ARG A 199 -5.50 35.06 0.71
N LYS A 200 -5.30 34.92 2.03
CA LYS A 200 -5.93 33.86 2.85
C LYS A 200 -7.46 33.94 2.85
N ILE A 201 -8.03 35.16 2.85
CA ILE A 201 -9.49 35.36 2.73
C ILE A 201 -10.02 34.81 1.41
N ARG A 202 -9.36 35.12 0.28
CA ARG A 202 -9.77 34.61 -1.04
C ARG A 202 -9.70 33.09 -1.15
N GLU A 203 -8.61 32.48 -0.68
CA GLU A 203 -8.44 31.02 -0.70
C GLU A 203 -9.52 30.29 0.14
N VAL A 204 -9.92 30.87 1.28
CA VAL A 204 -11.00 30.33 2.11
C VAL A 204 -12.38 30.54 1.46
N GLU A 205 -12.62 31.67 0.79
CA GLU A 205 -13.86 31.91 0.03
C GLU A 205 -14.02 30.91 -1.13
N GLU A 206 -12.96 30.63 -1.90
CA GLU A 206 -12.97 29.58 -2.93
C GLU A 206 -13.22 28.18 -2.34
N SER A 207 -12.68 27.92 -1.15
CA SER A 207 -12.87 26.65 -0.46
C SER A 207 -14.31 26.46 0.01
N ILE A 208 -15.04 27.54 0.35
CA ILE A 208 -16.47 27.52 0.67
C ILE A 208 -17.31 27.14 -0.55
N GLU A 209 -16.99 27.70 -1.72
CA GLU A 209 -17.70 27.39 -2.97
C GLU A 209 -17.54 25.92 -3.36
N LYS A 210 -16.31 25.40 -3.26
CA LYS A 210 -15.99 23.99 -3.51
C LYS A 210 -16.63 23.06 -2.47
N ALA A 211 -16.78 23.50 -1.22
CA ALA A 211 -17.37 22.73 -0.12
C ALA A 211 -18.91 22.78 -0.04
N SER A 212 -19.60 23.34 -1.05
CA SER A 212 -21.06 23.55 -1.08
C SER A 212 -21.93 22.33 -0.77
N PHE A 213 -21.42 21.11 -0.95
CA PHE A 213 -22.13 19.86 -0.67
C PHE A 213 -22.08 19.37 0.79
N ASN A 214 -21.18 19.89 1.64
CA ASN A 214 -21.06 19.48 3.04
C ASN A 214 -21.33 20.65 4.02
N PRO A 215 -22.48 20.65 4.71
CA PRO A 215 -22.91 21.78 5.55
C PRO A 215 -22.04 22.00 6.80
N ILE A 216 -21.34 20.97 7.29
CA ILE A 216 -20.47 21.08 8.48
C ILE A 216 -19.14 21.74 8.11
N LEU A 217 -18.57 21.35 6.97
CA LEU A 217 -17.34 21.96 6.43
C LEU A 217 -17.57 23.43 6.08
N LYS A 218 -18.70 23.73 5.44
CA LYS A 218 -19.11 25.11 5.14
C LYS A 218 -19.13 26.00 6.39
N LYS A 219 -19.76 25.54 7.48
CA LYS A 219 -19.79 26.28 8.76
C LYS A 219 -18.40 26.52 9.35
N ARG A 220 -17.45 25.59 9.19
CA ARG A 220 -16.08 25.76 9.68
C ARG A 220 -15.31 26.80 8.87
N TYR A 221 -15.45 26.77 7.55
CA TYR A 221 -14.83 27.77 6.68
C TYR A 221 -15.43 29.16 6.89
N GLU A 222 -16.74 29.27 7.13
CA GLU A 222 -17.40 30.53 7.50
C GLU A 222 -16.85 31.09 8.83
N GLN A 223 -16.56 30.24 9.82
CA GLN A 223 -15.94 30.65 11.07
C GLN A 223 -14.50 31.15 10.88
N THR A 224 -13.69 30.48 10.07
CA THR A 224 -12.33 30.94 9.75
C THR A 224 -12.34 32.24 8.94
N LEU A 225 -13.29 32.39 8.01
CA LEU A 225 -13.47 33.61 7.23
C LEU A 225 -13.82 34.80 8.15
N LYS A 226 -14.70 34.58 9.12
CA LYS A 226 -15.05 35.60 10.12
C LYS A 226 -13.84 36.02 10.96
N ALA A 227 -13.05 35.07 11.44
CA ALA A 227 -11.85 35.35 12.21
C ALA A 227 -10.79 36.16 11.42
N LEU A 228 -10.56 35.79 10.15
CA LEU A 228 -9.63 36.53 9.28
C LEU A 228 -10.11 37.94 8.95
N LYS A 229 -11.43 38.15 8.80
CA LYS A 229 -12.01 39.47 8.60
C LYS A 229 -11.88 40.35 9.86
N GLU A 230 -12.07 39.77 11.05
CA GLU A 230 -11.82 40.47 12.33
C GLU A 230 -10.34 40.81 12.52
N GLU A 231 -9.42 39.94 12.11
CA GLU A 231 -7.97 40.19 12.15
C GLU A 231 -7.56 41.32 11.19
N LYS A 232 -8.14 41.36 9.99
CA LYS A 232 -7.97 42.47 9.04
C LYS A 232 -8.50 43.80 9.60
N GLU A 233 -9.64 43.79 10.28
CA GLU A 233 -10.19 44.99 10.93
C GLU A 233 -9.32 45.49 12.09
N LYS A 234 -8.69 44.58 12.85
CA LYS A 234 -7.74 44.94 13.92
C LYS A 234 -6.44 45.53 13.38
N LEU A 235 -5.98 45.08 12.20
CA LEU A 235 -4.77 45.59 11.58
C LEU A 235 -4.96 46.99 10.95
N ASN A 236 -6.21 47.34 10.61
CA ASN A 236 -6.58 48.62 10.01
C ASN A 236 -7.04 49.69 11.04
N LYS A 237 -7.05 49.36 12.34
CA LYS A 237 -7.34 50.28 13.45
C LYS A 237 -6.05 50.69 14.17
#